data_AF-A0A9C9F852-F1
#
_entry.id   AF-A0A9C9F852-F1
#
_cell.length_a   1.000
_cell.length_b   1.000
_cell.length_c   1.000
_cell.angle_alpha   90.00
_cell.angle_beta   90.00
_cell.angle_gamma   90.00
#
_symmetry.space_group_name_H-M   'P 1'
#
loop_
_entity.id
_entity.type
_entity.pdbx_description
1 polymer ?
#
loop_
_entity_poly.entity_id
_entity_poly.type
_entity_poly.pdbx_seq_one_letter_code
_entity_poly.pdbx_strand_id
1 'polypeptide(L)'
;MGKEDVVNIISRKFSDFSTKIEHQGKPFYIITDLHGSEPVTIKTTIYLEGAHIETLKITTSVREESELSNLIDSQHNRAIKKVTEEETADKTRIAYFREIKRLLKKGELSRAMDATGKALTEFPEDLLLISYHGYLTSTVDKDHDRGLEICKKAIKKLMESEASDTDFSYSLFYLNLGRTYVMSNLKKDAIEAFRKGLSFDPKNQELASGLQVLGMRKRPIFPTLSRSNPLNKYPGIILTKLKIR
;
A
#
# COMPACT_ATOMS: atom_id res chain seq x y z
N MET A 1 22.20 -22.89 -5.77
CA MET A 1 23.04 -21.68 -5.78
C MET A 1 23.44 -21.45 -7.24
N GLY A 2 22.52 -20.92 -8.04
CA GLY A 2 22.77 -20.62 -9.45
C GLY A 2 22.77 -19.11 -9.58
N LYS A 3 23.95 -18.52 -9.84
CA LYS A 3 24.04 -17.14 -10.30
C LYS A 3 23.45 -17.13 -11.70
N GLU A 4 22.33 -16.46 -11.88
CA GLU A 4 21.89 -16.09 -13.24
C GLU A 4 22.91 -15.09 -13.75
N ASP A 5 23.70 -15.52 -14.74
CA ASP A 5 24.65 -14.67 -15.43
C ASP A 5 23.87 -13.62 -16.22
N VAL A 6 23.78 -12.42 -15.64
CA VAL A 6 23.25 -11.23 -16.33
C VAL A 6 24.24 -10.87 -17.43
N VAL A 7 23.93 -11.28 -18.67
CA VAL A 7 24.72 -10.93 -19.85
C VAL A 7 24.43 -9.47 -20.21
N ASN A 8 25.29 -8.56 -19.73
CA ASN A 8 25.28 -7.16 -20.13
C ASN A 8 25.93 -7.02 -21.53
N ILE A 9 25.11 -6.95 -22.58
CA ILE A 9 25.57 -6.63 -23.93
C ILE A 9 25.64 -5.11 -24.06
N ILE A 10 26.84 -4.53 -23.97
CA ILE A 10 27.10 -3.10 -24.17
C ILE A 10 27.59 -2.90 -25.60
N SER A 11 26.71 -2.43 -26.49
CA SER A 11 27.09 -2.01 -27.85
C SER A 11 27.60 -0.56 -27.81
N ARG A 12 28.92 -0.37 -27.88
CA ARG A 12 29.54 0.95 -28.10
C ARG A 12 29.62 1.26 -29.59
N LYS A 13 28.53 1.77 -30.16
CA LYS A 13 28.58 2.61 -31.36
C LYS A 13 27.81 3.87 -31.04
N PHE A 14 28.43 5.03 -31.25
CA PHE A 14 28.02 6.38 -30.87
C PHE A 14 26.64 6.86 -31.38
N SER A 15 25.76 5.97 -31.87
CA SER A 15 24.38 6.32 -32.22
C SER A 15 23.39 5.93 -31.13
N ASP A 16 23.43 4.70 -30.61
CA ASP A 16 22.38 4.18 -29.73
C ASP A 16 22.98 3.13 -28.78
N PHE A 17 22.95 3.35 -27.47
CA PHE A 17 23.30 2.32 -26.49
C PHE A 17 22.08 1.95 -25.66
N SER A 18 21.82 0.65 -25.61
CA SER A 18 20.67 0.05 -24.96
C SER A 18 21.11 -0.88 -23.85
N THR A 19 20.47 -0.77 -22.69
CA THR A 19 20.60 -1.74 -21.61
C THR A 19 19.28 -2.48 -21.46
N LYS A 20 19.32 -3.81 -21.57
CA LYS A 20 18.21 -4.68 -21.17
C LYS A 20 18.39 -5.01 -19.70
N ILE A 21 17.39 -4.74 -18.88
CA ILE A 21 17.33 -5.21 -17.50
C ILE A 21 16.11 -6.09 -17.33
N GLU A 22 16.26 -7.21 -16.64
CA GLU A 22 15.12 -8.03 -16.22
C GLU A 22 14.68 -7.58 -14.83
N HIS A 23 13.43 -7.16 -14.72
CA HIS A 23 12.89 -6.56 -13.51
C HIS A 23 11.43 -7.04 -13.31
N GLN A 24 11.13 -7.63 -12.14
CA GLN A 24 9.87 -8.35 -11.84
C GLN A 24 9.50 -9.46 -12.84
N GLY A 25 10.51 -10.12 -13.43
CA GLY A 25 10.30 -11.14 -14.48
C GLY A 25 9.89 -10.56 -15.84
N LYS A 26 9.89 -9.24 -15.99
CA LYS A 26 9.61 -8.53 -17.23
C LYS A 26 10.87 -7.86 -17.77
N PRO A 27 11.10 -7.86 -19.09
CA PRO A 27 12.25 -7.19 -19.68
C PRO A 27 11.96 -5.69 -19.87
N PHE A 28 12.79 -4.86 -19.24
CA PHE A 28 12.88 -3.44 -19.54
C PHE A 28 14.03 -3.19 -20.51
N TYR A 29 13.81 -2.29 -21.46
CA TYR A 29 14.83 -1.81 -22.38
C TYR A 29 15.01 -0.32 -22.16
N ILE A 30 16.19 0.08 -21.69
CA ILE A 30 16.58 1.48 -21.58
C ILE A 30 17.42 1.79 -22.80
N ILE A 31 16.97 2.70 -23.65
CA ILE A 31 17.64 3.08 -24.88
C ILE A 31 17.99 4.57 -24.78
N THR A 32 19.24 4.92 -25.05
CA THR A 32 19.67 6.31 -25.10
C THR A 32 20.16 6.67 -26.50
N ASP A 33 19.50 7.66 -27.10
CA ASP A 33 19.72 8.14 -28.45
C ASP A 33 20.17 9.61 -28.45
N LEU A 34 21.01 9.97 -29.42
CA LEU A 34 21.47 11.34 -29.65
C LEU A 34 20.75 11.96 -30.85
N HIS A 35 20.21 13.17 -30.65
CA HIS A 35 19.48 13.90 -31.69
C HIS A 35 20.06 15.31 -31.88
N GLY A 36 20.29 15.69 -33.14
CA GLY A 36 20.81 17.00 -33.51
C GLY A 36 22.34 17.10 -33.44
N SER A 37 22.90 18.06 -34.19
CA SER A 37 24.34 18.29 -34.28
C SER A 37 24.83 19.43 -33.39
N GLU A 38 24.01 20.47 -33.17
CA GLU A 38 24.26 21.54 -32.19
C GLU A 38 22.96 22.38 -32.00
N PRO A 39 22.36 22.45 -30.80
CA PRO A 39 22.68 21.69 -29.59
C PRO A 39 22.30 20.20 -29.72
N VAL A 40 23.08 19.34 -29.09
CA VAL A 40 22.82 17.89 -29.04
C VAL A 40 21.77 17.62 -27.98
N THR A 41 20.79 16.79 -28.33
CA THR A 41 19.75 16.32 -27.43
C THR A 41 19.97 14.86 -27.11
N ILE A 42 20.17 14.55 -25.83
CA ILE A 42 20.27 13.18 -25.32
C ILE A 42 18.89 12.74 -24.82
N LYS A 43 18.35 11.71 -25.45
CA LYS A 43 17.03 11.16 -25.18
C LYS A 43 17.21 9.75 -24.62
N THR A 44 16.88 9.55 -23.35
CA THR A 44 16.88 8.21 -22.73
C THR A 44 15.45 7.75 -22.52
N THR A 45 15.04 6.70 -23.22
CA THR A 45 13.70 6.14 -23.19
C THR A 45 13.68 4.78 -22.49
N ILE A 46 12.73 4.60 -21.58
CA ILE A 46 12.48 3.36 -20.86
C ILE A 46 11.30 2.65 -21.52
N TYR A 47 11.49 1.40 -21.90
CA TYR A 47 10.46 0.52 -22.45
C TYR A 47 10.24 -0.68 -21.52
N LEU A 48 9.00 -1.13 -21.38
CA LEU A 48 8.62 -2.36 -20.67
C LEU A 48 7.90 -3.27 -21.67
N GLU A 49 8.41 -4.49 -21.89
CA GLU A 49 7.80 -5.44 -22.85
C GLU A 49 7.59 -4.83 -24.26
N GLY A 50 8.40 -3.83 -24.63
CA GLY A 50 8.30 -3.10 -25.89
C GLY A 50 7.34 -1.90 -25.87
N ALA A 51 6.58 -1.68 -24.80
CA ALA A 51 5.75 -0.50 -24.62
C ALA A 51 6.58 0.68 -24.06
N HIS A 52 6.34 1.88 -24.59
CA HIS A 52 6.95 3.11 -24.06
C HIS A 52 6.44 3.40 -22.65
N ILE A 53 7.35 3.62 -21.70
CA ILE A 53 7.02 4.02 -20.32
C ILE A 53 7.32 5.50 -20.11
N GLU A 54 8.56 5.90 -20.35
CA GLU A 54 9.01 7.26 -20.06
C GLU A 54 10.19 7.66 -20.94
N THR A 55 10.34 8.96 -21.19
CA THR A 55 11.50 9.52 -21.88
C THR A 55 12.09 10.66 -21.06
N LEU A 56 13.37 10.53 -20.70
CA LEU A 56 14.19 11.61 -20.15
C LEU A 56 14.89 12.35 -21.29
N LYS A 57 14.84 13.68 -21.29
CA LYS A 57 15.46 14.52 -22.33
C LYS A 57 16.39 15.55 -21.70
N ILE A 58 17.59 15.69 -22.23
CA ILE A 58 18.56 16.74 -21.88
C ILE A 58 19.08 17.33 -23.19
N THR A 59 19.10 18.65 -23.31
CA THR A 59 19.70 19.36 -24.44
C THR A 59 20.96 20.06 -23.96
N THR A 60 22.07 19.87 -24.66
CA THR A 60 23.39 20.37 -24.29
C THR A 60 24.14 20.93 -25.50
N SER A 61 25.01 21.91 -25.25
CA SER A 61 25.93 22.48 -26.25
C SER A 61 27.39 22.07 -25.99
N VAL A 62 27.60 21.03 -25.18
CA VAL A 62 28.93 20.49 -24.87
C VAL A 62 29.60 20.03 -26.17
N ARG A 63 30.82 20.52 -26.39
CA ARG A 63 31.62 20.25 -27.59
C ARG A 63 32.70 19.19 -27.36
N GLU A 64 33.08 18.96 -26.11
CA GLU A 64 34.09 17.97 -25.77
C GLU A 64 33.46 16.57 -25.77
N GLU A 65 34.04 15.66 -26.56
CA GLU A 65 33.52 14.29 -26.73
C GLU A 65 33.56 13.49 -25.41
N SER A 66 34.57 13.73 -24.58
CA SER A 66 34.73 13.11 -23.26
C SER A 66 33.59 13.52 -22.31
N GLU A 67 33.26 14.81 -22.27
CA GLU A 67 32.19 15.37 -21.44
C GLU A 67 30.82 14.93 -21.93
N LEU A 68 30.62 14.89 -23.24
CA LEU A 68 29.39 14.39 -23.84
C LEU A 68 29.17 12.90 -23.49
N SER A 69 30.21 12.07 -23.59
CA SER A 69 30.14 10.65 -23.18
C SER A 69 29.78 10.50 -21.70
N ASN A 70 30.39 11.29 -20.81
CA ASN A 70 30.08 11.24 -19.38
C ASN A 70 28.63 11.66 -19.09
N LEU A 71 28.11 12.65 -19.79
CA LEU A 71 26.73 13.12 -19.63
C LEU A 71 25.73 12.04 -20.09
N ILE A 72 26.04 11.39 -21.20
CA ILE A 72 25.30 10.27 -21.75
C ILE A 72 25.24 9.12 -20.73
N ASP A 73 26.39 8.67 -20.23
CA ASP A 73 26.49 7.60 -19.24
C ASP A 73 25.75 7.96 -17.95
N SER A 74 25.88 9.19 -17.49
CA SER A 74 25.19 9.69 -16.29
C SER A 74 23.66 9.66 -16.46
N GLN A 75 23.13 10.14 -17.59
CA GLN A 75 21.69 10.12 -17.85
C GLN A 75 21.15 8.69 -17.96
N HIS A 76 21.88 7.81 -18.64
CA HIS A 76 21.46 6.42 -18.81
C HIS A 76 21.49 5.64 -17.49
N ASN A 77 22.57 5.79 -16.72
CA ASN A 77 22.65 5.22 -15.38
C ASN A 77 21.55 5.76 -14.46
N ARG A 78 21.15 7.02 -14.62
CA ARG A 78 20.00 7.58 -13.88
C ARG A 78 18.68 6.89 -14.26
N ALA A 79 18.47 6.55 -15.53
CA ALA A 79 17.28 5.82 -15.97
C ALA A 79 17.26 4.37 -15.43
N ILE A 80 18.41 3.68 -15.47
CA ILE A 80 18.56 2.36 -14.84
C ILE A 80 18.28 2.47 -13.33
N LYS A 81 18.91 3.44 -12.66
CA LYS A 81 18.75 3.68 -11.23
C LYS A 81 17.29 3.89 -10.89
N LYS A 82 16.54 4.65 -11.69
CA LYS A 82 15.11 4.89 -11.50
C LYS A 82 14.30 3.58 -11.48
N VAL A 83 14.50 2.70 -12.46
CA VAL A 83 13.81 1.39 -12.51
C VAL A 83 14.20 0.52 -11.31
N THR A 84 15.48 0.53 -10.93
CA THR A 84 15.94 -0.25 -9.75
C THR A 84 15.52 0.36 -8.41
N GLU A 85 15.43 1.69 -8.28
CA GLU A 85 15.00 2.37 -7.07
C GLU A 85 13.51 2.14 -6.84
N GLU A 86 12.70 2.17 -7.89
CA GLU A 86 11.29 1.81 -7.86
C GLU A 86 11.09 0.37 -7.37
N GLU A 87 11.94 -0.59 -7.80
CA GLU A 87 11.97 -1.95 -7.24
C GLU A 87 12.22 -1.98 -5.74
N THR A 88 13.25 -1.25 -5.30
CA THR A 88 13.66 -1.26 -3.90
C THR A 88 12.60 -0.60 -3.02
N ALA A 89 11.96 0.45 -3.53
CA ALA A 89 10.81 1.11 -2.91
C ALA A 89 9.64 0.14 -2.78
N ASP A 90 9.30 -0.60 -3.84
CA ASP A 90 8.24 -1.61 -3.84
C ASP A 90 8.53 -2.75 -2.83
N LYS A 91 9.75 -3.29 -2.81
CA LYS A 91 10.16 -4.33 -1.85
C LYS A 91 10.08 -3.84 -0.41
N THR A 92 10.55 -2.62 -0.17
CA THR A 92 10.54 -1.99 1.16
C THR A 92 9.11 -1.73 1.63
N ARG A 93 8.25 -1.19 0.75
CA ARG A 93 6.81 -1.00 1.00
C ARG A 93 6.12 -2.33 1.37
N ILE A 94 6.38 -3.40 0.61
CA ILE A 94 5.83 -4.75 0.90
C ILE A 94 6.36 -5.28 2.25
N ALA A 95 7.63 -5.03 2.58
CA ALA A 95 8.20 -5.41 3.86
C ALA A 95 7.50 -4.72 5.03
N TYR A 96 7.23 -3.41 4.92
CA TYR A 96 6.46 -2.66 5.91
C TYR A 96 5.05 -3.26 6.10
N PHE A 97 4.31 -3.54 5.03
CA PHE A 97 2.99 -4.17 5.15
C PHE A 97 3.05 -5.52 5.86
N ARG A 98 4.04 -6.36 5.53
CA ARG A 98 4.23 -7.67 6.15
C ARG A 98 4.53 -7.53 7.64
N GLU A 99 5.39 -6.59 8.01
CA GLU A 99 5.72 -6.32 9.40
C GLU A 99 4.51 -5.82 10.19
N ILE A 100 3.80 -4.80 9.69
CA ILE A 100 2.61 -4.24 10.33
C ILE A 100 1.56 -5.33 10.53
N LYS A 101 1.25 -6.12 9.50
CA LYS A 101 0.29 -7.24 9.60
C LYS A 101 0.72 -8.29 10.63
N ARG A 102 2.02 -8.60 10.69
CA ARG A 102 2.57 -9.53 11.70
C ARG A 102 2.42 -8.98 13.12
N LEU A 103 2.71 -7.69 13.33
CA LEU A 103 2.57 -7.04 14.65
C LEU A 103 1.11 -6.98 15.10
N LEU A 104 0.20 -6.63 14.18
CA LEU A 104 -1.25 -6.66 14.43
C LEU A 104 -1.74 -8.06 14.82
N LYS A 105 -1.29 -9.11 14.11
CA LYS A 105 -1.64 -10.51 14.44
C LYS A 105 -1.16 -10.91 15.84
N LYS A 106 -0.04 -10.37 16.31
CA LYS A 106 0.48 -10.60 17.67
C LYS A 106 -0.16 -9.71 18.74
N GLY A 107 -0.99 -8.74 18.36
CA GLY A 107 -1.55 -7.75 19.27
C GLY A 107 -0.55 -6.69 19.75
N GLU A 108 0.62 -6.58 19.11
CA GLU A 108 1.67 -5.60 19.45
C GLU A 108 1.35 -4.22 18.85
N LEU A 109 0.24 -3.60 19.31
CA LEU A 109 -0.34 -2.41 18.67
C LEU A 109 0.56 -1.17 18.69
N SER A 110 1.27 -0.92 19.80
CA SER A 110 2.22 0.20 19.89
C SER A 110 3.37 0.06 18.89
N ARG A 111 3.94 -1.14 18.75
CA ARG A 111 4.98 -1.39 17.74
C ARG A 111 4.44 -1.28 16.32
N ALA A 112 3.20 -1.71 16.10
CA ALA A 112 2.54 -1.55 14.80
C ALA A 112 2.35 -0.07 14.46
N MET A 113 2.03 0.77 15.45
CA MET A 113 1.97 2.23 15.29
C MET A 113 3.32 2.80 14.88
N ASP A 114 4.39 2.45 15.61
CA ASP A 114 5.75 2.92 15.30
C ASP A 114 6.19 2.50 13.89
N ALA A 115 5.95 1.24 13.52
CA ALA A 115 6.27 0.72 12.19
C ALA A 115 5.48 1.44 11.09
N THR A 116 4.21 1.74 11.34
CA THR A 116 3.38 2.50 10.39
C THR A 116 3.86 3.95 10.26
N GLY A 117 4.27 4.58 11.36
CA GLY A 117 4.85 5.92 11.35
C GLY A 117 6.13 5.99 10.51
N LYS A 118 7.05 5.04 10.69
CA LYS A 118 8.26 4.92 9.85
C LYS A 118 7.91 4.71 8.38
N ALA A 119 6.99 3.80 8.09
CA ALA A 119 6.56 3.54 6.72
C ALA A 119 5.99 4.80 6.05
N LEU A 120 5.21 5.61 6.78
CA LEU A 120 4.65 6.86 6.28
C LEU A 120 5.68 7.99 6.11
N THR A 121 6.85 7.94 6.79
CA THR A 121 7.94 8.89 6.49
C THR A 121 8.57 8.63 5.13
N GLU A 122 8.60 7.37 4.67
CA GLU A 122 9.14 6.97 3.37
C GLU A 122 8.09 6.99 2.27
N PHE A 123 6.84 6.63 2.60
CA PHE A 123 5.71 6.48 1.68
C PHE A 123 4.49 7.30 2.15
N PRO A 124 4.58 8.64 2.17
CA PRO A 124 3.55 9.49 2.77
C PRO A 124 2.19 9.46 2.07
N GLU A 125 2.15 9.12 0.78
CA GLU A 125 0.92 9.06 -0.02
C GLU A 125 0.36 7.63 -0.16
N ASP A 126 0.98 6.63 0.47
CA ASP A 126 0.46 5.27 0.41
C ASP A 126 -0.86 5.14 1.19
N LEU A 127 -1.94 4.94 0.45
CA LEU A 127 -3.29 4.93 1.01
C LEU A 127 -3.52 3.79 2.01
N LEU A 128 -2.89 2.63 1.81
CA LEU A 128 -3.08 1.49 2.69
C LEU A 128 -2.32 1.69 4.02
N LEU A 129 -1.11 2.26 3.98
CA LEU A 129 -0.38 2.68 5.18
C LEU A 129 -1.15 3.76 5.94
N ILE A 130 -1.73 4.75 5.24
CA ILE A 130 -2.60 5.76 5.84
C ILE A 130 -3.83 5.09 6.51
N SER A 131 -4.43 4.08 5.86
CA SER A 131 -5.56 3.33 6.44
C SER A 131 -5.17 2.55 7.70
N TYR A 132 -4.00 1.89 7.72
CA TYR A 132 -3.48 1.24 8.92
C TYR A 132 -3.23 2.24 10.05
N HIS A 133 -2.67 3.41 9.73
CA HIS A 133 -2.46 4.48 10.68
C HIS A 133 -3.79 4.95 11.28
N GLY A 134 -4.82 5.20 10.46
CA GLY A 134 -6.14 5.58 10.97
C GLY A 134 -6.72 4.57 11.97
N TYR A 135 -6.62 3.27 11.66
CA TYR A 135 -7.03 2.22 12.60
C TYR A 135 -6.20 2.24 13.90
N LEU A 136 -4.88 2.34 13.78
CA LEU A 136 -3.98 2.36 14.93
C LEU A 136 -4.17 3.61 15.78
N THR A 137 -4.43 4.79 15.20
CA THR A 137 -4.76 6.02 15.94
C THR A 137 -6.01 5.82 16.78
N SER A 138 -7.04 5.20 16.23
CA SER A 138 -8.26 4.92 16.99
C SER A 138 -8.06 3.91 18.13
N THR A 139 -7.05 3.04 18.04
CA THR A 139 -6.87 1.92 18.98
C THR A 139 -5.79 2.21 20.04
N VAL A 140 -4.66 2.79 19.62
CA VAL A 140 -3.50 3.10 20.47
C VAL A 140 -3.70 4.45 21.15
N ASP A 141 -3.99 5.50 20.36
CA ASP A 141 -4.14 6.87 20.88
C ASP A 141 -5.54 7.12 21.45
N LYS A 142 -6.49 6.21 21.14
CA LYS A 142 -7.92 6.32 21.49
C LYS A 142 -8.60 7.54 20.87
N ASP A 143 -7.98 8.14 19.86
CA ASP A 143 -8.56 9.22 19.06
C ASP A 143 -9.40 8.61 17.93
N HIS A 144 -10.62 8.24 18.29
CA HIS A 144 -11.55 7.54 17.42
C HIS A 144 -12.02 8.39 16.24
N ASP A 145 -12.26 9.67 16.47
CA ASP A 145 -12.78 10.59 15.45
C ASP A 145 -11.75 10.82 14.37
N ARG A 146 -10.50 11.11 14.77
CA ARG A 146 -9.38 11.25 13.84
C ARG A 146 -9.10 9.95 13.09
N GLY A 147 -9.11 8.81 13.77
CA GLY A 147 -8.90 7.51 13.14
C GLY A 147 -9.93 7.21 12.04
N LEU A 148 -11.20 7.55 12.29
CA LEU A 148 -12.29 7.42 11.30
C LEU A 148 -12.10 8.37 10.12
N GLU A 149 -11.75 9.62 10.38
CA GLU A 149 -11.49 10.60 9.32
C GLU A 149 -10.37 10.13 8.39
N ILE A 150 -9.24 9.67 8.96
CA ILE A 150 -8.10 9.15 8.22
C ILE A 150 -8.51 7.96 7.35
N CYS A 151 -9.21 6.97 7.91
CA CYS A 151 -9.65 5.80 7.15
C CYS A 151 -10.61 6.16 6.00
N LYS A 152 -11.58 7.05 6.26
CA LYS A 152 -12.54 7.51 5.24
C LYS A 152 -11.84 8.29 4.13
N LYS A 153 -10.90 9.16 4.48
CA LYS A 153 -10.11 9.95 3.51
C LYS A 153 -9.27 9.04 2.62
N ALA A 154 -8.64 8.00 3.19
CA ALA A 154 -7.88 7.02 2.42
C ALA A 154 -8.76 6.29 1.40
N ILE A 155 -9.94 5.82 1.81
CA ILE A 155 -10.91 5.17 0.90
C ILE A 155 -11.42 6.13 -0.17
N LYS A 156 -11.72 7.38 0.20
CA LYS A 156 -12.16 8.39 -0.76
C LYS A 156 -11.11 8.64 -1.84
N LYS A 157 -9.86 8.89 -1.45
CA LYS A 157 -8.74 9.04 -2.40
C LYS A 157 -8.54 7.81 -3.26
N LEU A 158 -8.68 6.61 -2.68
CA LEU A 158 -8.58 5.35 -3.42
C LEU A 158 -9.64 5.27 -4.53
N MET A 159 -10.89 5.61 -4.21
CA MET A 159 -11.99 5.61 -5.17
C MET A 159 -11.88 6.71 -6.24
N GLU A 160 -11.24 7.83 -5.90
CA GLU A 160 -10.95 8.93 -6.84
C GLU A 160 -9.76 8.63 -7.75
N SER A 161 -8.90 7.67 -7.40
CA SER A 161 -7.80 7.28 -8.26
C SER A 161 -8.32 6.47 -9.46
N GLU A 162 -8.14 7.00 -10.67
CA GLU A 162 -8.45 6.31 -11.95
C GLU A 162 -7.50 5.14 -12.25
N ALA A 163 -6.67 4.74 -11.27
CA ALA A 163 -5.60 3.77 -11.41
C ALA A 163 -6.18 2.36 -11.56
N SER A 164 -6.51 2.05 -12.80
CA SER A 164 -7.05 0.79 -13.32
C SER A 164 -6.08 -0.39 -13.17
N ASP A 165 -4.82 -0.11 -12.81
CA ASP A 165 -3.71 -1.06 -12.81
C ASP A 165 -3.12 -1.37 -11.43
N THR A 166 -3.66 -0.79 -10.35
CA THR A 166 -3.15 -1.06 -9.00
C THR A 166 -3.95 -2.13 -8.28
N ASP A 167 -3.22 -3.14 -7.80
CA ASP A 167 -3.69 -4.32 -7.05
C ASP A 167 -4.15 -3.94 -5.61
N PHE A 168 -4.92 -2.86 -5.47
CA PHE A 168 -5.43 -2.41 -4.18
C PHE A 168 -6.47 -3.39 -3.66
N SER A 169 -6.16 -4.02 -2.52
CA SER A 169 -7.13 -4.83 -1.81
C SER A 169 -8.13 -3.94 -1.06
N TYR A 170 -9.18 -3.48 -1.76
CA TYR A 170 -10.30 -2.71 -1.17
C TYR A 170 -10.82 -3.33 0.13
N SER A 171 -10.83 -4.67 0.23
CA SER A 171 -11.20 -5.40 1.44
C SER A 171 -10.38 -5.02 2.68
N LEU A 172 -9.07 -4.74 2.54
CA LEU A 172 -8.23 -4.33 3.68
C LEU A 172 -8.59 -2.94 4.20
N PHE A 173 -8.92 -2.00 3.32
CA PHE A 173 -9.37 -0.67 3.71
C PHE A 173 -10.67 -0.74 4.51
N TYR A 174 -11.64 -1.52 4.03
CA TYR A 174 -12.90 -1.74 4.73
C TYR A 174 -12.74 -2.55 6.02
N LEU A 175 -11.74 -3.44 6.11
CA LEU A 175 -11.38 -4.13 7.35
C LEU A 175 -10.87 -3.15 8.40
N ASN A 176 -9.94 -2.26 8.03
CA ASN A 176 -9.41 -1.23 8.93
C ASN A 176 -10.50 -0.24 9.34
N LEU A 177 -11.34 0.22 8.40
CA LEU A 177 -12.48 1.09 8.69
C LEU A 177 -13.48 0.40 9.64
N GLY A 178 -13.83 -0.86 9.39
CA GLY A 178 -14.74 -1.61 10.23
C GLY A 178 -14.18 -1.81 11.64
N ARG A 179 -12.89 -2.14 11.79
CA ARG A 179 -12.20 -2.21 13.09
C ARG A 179 -12.22 -0.88 13.82
N THR A 180 -11.98 0.22 13.10
CA THR A 180 -12.04 1.58 13.63
C THR A 180 -13.45 1.89 14.16
N TYR A 181 -14.51 1.58 13.39
CA TYR A 181 -15.88 1.72 13.87
C TYR A 181 -16.20 0.86 15.10
N VAL A 182 -15.61 -0.33 15.22
CA VAL A 182 -15.73 -1.15 16.45
C VAL A 182 -15.11 -0.42 17.64
N MET A 183 -13.91 0.17 17.48
CA MET A 183 -13.26 0.96 18.54
C MET A 183 -14.08 2.20 18.91
N SER A 184 -14.72 2.84 17.93
CA SER A 184 -15.64 3.97 18.14
C SER A 184 -17.03 3.57 18.69
N ASN A 185 -17.27 2.28 18.97
CA ASN A 185 -18.57 1.74 19.39
C ASN A 185 -19.73 2.00 18.39
N LEU A 186 -19.40 2.22 17.12
CA LEU A 186 -20.33 2.44 16.01
C LEU A 186 -20.66 1.12 15.32
N LYS A 187 -21.40 0.26 16.02
CA LYS A 187 -21.65 -1.12 15.61
C LYS A 187 -22.32 -1.26 14.24
N LYS A 188 -23.29 -0.41 13.91
CA LYS A 188 -24.03 -0.49 12.64
C LYS A 188 -23.08 -0.21 11.47
N ASP A 189 -22.31 0.85 11.58
CA ASP A 189 -21.32 1.26 10.57
C ASP A 189 -20.20 0.23 10.43
N ALA A 190 -19.76 -0.39 11.53
CA ALA A 190 -18.80 -1.49 11.49
C ALA A 190 -19.31 -2.69 10.67
N ILE A 191 -20.57 -3.08 10.86
CA ILE A 191 -21.20 -4.18 10.10
C ILE A 191 -21.28 -3.83 8.62
N GLU A 192 -21.66 -2.59 8.28
CA GLU A 192 -21.73 -2.14 6.89
C GLU A 192 -20.35 -2.13 6.23
N ALA A 193 -19.35 -1.57 6.91
CA ALA A 193 -17.97 -1.57 6.44
C ALA A 193 -17.47 -3.00 6.19
N PHE A 194 -17.68 -3.93 7.12
CA PHE A 194 -17.23 -5.31 6.93
C PHE A 194 -17.96 -6.03 5.78
N ARG A 195 -19.27 -5.80 5.62
CA ARG A 195 -20.04 -6.33 4.47
C ARG A 195 -19.53 -5.78 3.15
N LYS A 196 -19.23 -4.48 3.10
CA LYS A 196 -18.65 -3.85 1.91
C LYS A 196 -17.28 -4.43 1.58
N GLY A 197 -16.42 -4.65 2.59
CA GLY A 197 -15.16 -5.36 2.41
C GLY A 197 -15.33 -6.77 1.83
N LEU A 198 -16.30 -7.55 2.31
CA LEU A 198 -16.58 -8.89 1.80
C LEU A 198 -17.16 -8.90 0.38
N SER A 199 -17.75 -7.80 -0.09
CA SER A 199 -18.15 -7.69 -1.50
C SER A 199 -16.95 -7.61 -2.45
N PHE A 200 -15.79 -7.18 -1.97
CA PHE A 200 -14.53 -7.16 -2.73
C PHE A 200 -13.73 -8.47 -2.56
N ASP A 201 -13.68 -9.00 -1.33
CA ASP A 201 -13.03 -10.29 -1.04
C ASP A 201 -13.94 -11.17 -0.17
N PRO A 202 -14.79 -12.01 -0.79
CA PRO A 202 -15.71 -12.89 -0.06
C PRO A 202 -15.02 -13.94 0.81
N LYS A 203 -13.72 -14.23 0.57
CA LYS A 203 -12.96 -15.25 1.30
C LYS A 203 -12.16 -14.68 2.47
N ASN A 204 -12.26 -13.37 2.72
CA ASN A 204 -11.53 -12.71 3.78
C ASN A 204 -12.00 -13.14 5.18
N GLN A 205 -11.20 -13.98 5.83
CA GLN A 205 -11.54 -14.51 7.16
C GLN A 205 -11.56 -13.45 8.25
N GLU A 206 -10.75 -12.39 8.15
CA GLU A 206 -10.70 -11.32 9.15
C GLU A 206 -11.99 -10.50 9.15
N LEU A 207 -12.51 -10.19 7.96
CA LEU A 207 -13.80 -9.51 7.78
C LEU A 207 -14.97 -10.38 8.25
N ALA A 208 -15.00 -11.66 7.87
CA ALA A 208 -16.03 -12.60 8.29
C ALA A 208 -16.05 -12.78 9.83
N SER A 209 -14.86 -12.90 10.44
CA SER A 209 -14.72 -12.97 11.91
C SER A 209 -15.22 -11.70 12.59
N GLY A 210 -14.92 -10.53 12.01
CA GLY A 210 -15.43 -9.24 12.50
C GLY A 210 -16.97 -9.20 12.54
N LEU A 211 -17.63 -9.64 11.46
CA LEU A 211 -19.09 -9.77 11.43
C LEU A 211 -19.62 -10.80 12.43
N GLN A 212 -18.96 -11.95 12.57
CA GLN A 212 -19.37 -12.98 13.53
C GLN A 212 -19.32 -12.44 14.96
N VAL A 213 -18.22 -11.78 15.35
CA VAL A 213 -18.07 -11.17 16.69
C VAL A 213 -19.14 -10.12 16.94
N LEU A 214 -19.45 -9.27 15.95
CA LEU A 214 -20.51 -8.26 16.08
C LEU A 214 -21.92 -8.86 16.04
N GLY A 215 -22.12 -9.96 15.32
CA GLY A 215 -23.38 -10.69 15.23
C GLY A 215 -23.67 -11.56 16.46
N MET A 216 -22.64 -11.96 17.21
CA MET A 216 -22.80 -12.73 18.44
C MET A 216 -23.52 -11.90 19.51
N ARG A 217 -24.80 -12.18 19.69
CA ARG A 217 -25.59 -11.66 20.81
C ARG A 217 -25.00 -12.20 22.12
N LYS A 218 -24.70 -11.31 23.07
CA LYS A 218 -24.22 -11.66 24.42
C LYS A 218 -25.06 -12.80 25.02
N ARG A 219 -24.38 -13.80 25.60
CA ARG A 219 -25.04 -14.93 26.29
C ARG A 219 -26.00 -14.39 27.36
N PRO A 220 -27.23 -14.93 27.51
CA PRO A 220 -28.10 -14.54 28.62
C PRO A 220 -27.38 -14.70 29.97
N ILE A 221 -27.73 -13.91 30.98
CA ILE A 221 -27.10 -14.02 32.32
C ILE A 221 -27.39 -15.39 32.92
N PHE A 222 -28.63 -15.85 32.74
CA PHE A 222 -29.09 -17.18 33.10
C PHE A 222 -29.32 -17.95 31.79
N PRO A 223 -28.36 -18.78 31.33
CA PRO A 223 -28.48 -19.51 30.07
C PRO A 223 -29.67 -20.48 30.02
N THR A 224 -30.14 -20.93 31.19
CA THR A 224 -31.30 -21.82 31.37
C THR A 224 -32.64 -21.11 31.21
N LEU A 225 -32.67 -19.78 31.30
CA LEU A 225 -33.90 -18.99 31.17
C LEU A 225 -34.00 -18.39 29.75
N SER A 226 -35.23 -18.26 29.25
CA SER A 226 -35.47 -17.60 27.96
C SER A 226 -35.05 -16.11 28.01
N ARG A 227 -34.78 -15.52 26.84
CA ARG A 227 -34.34 -14.12 26.75
C ARG A 227 -35.43 -13.09 27.06
N SER A 228 -36.70 -13.46 26.88
CA SER A 228 -37.85 -12.63 27.26
C SER A 228 -38.13 -12.68 28.75
N ASN A 229 -37.54 -13.64 29.48
CA ASN A 229 -37.71 -13.74 30.92
C ASN A 229 -37.21 -12.45 31.59
N PRO A 230 -38.02 -11.80 32.45
CA PRO A 230 -37.63 -10.61 33.21
C PRO A 230 -36.25 -10.73 33.88
N LEU A 231 -35.91 -11.91 34.41
CA LEU A 231 -34.64 -12.19 35.08
C LEU A 231 -33.44 -12.22 34.13
N ASN A 232 -33.65 -12.39 32.82
CA ASN A 232 -32.62 -12.23 31.81
C ASN A 232 -32.65 -10.84 31.16
N LYS A 233 -33.85 -10.27 30.97
CA LYS A 233 -34.08 -8.99 30.28
C LYS A 233 -33.55 -7.82 31.11
N TYR A 234 -33.99 -7.66 32.35
CA TYR A 234 -33.65 -6.47 33.15
C TYR A 234 -32.20 -6.47 33.62
N PRO A 235 -31.64 -7.57 34.17
CA PRO A 235 -30.22 -7.63 34.50
C PRO A 235 -29.31 -7.42 33.29
N GLY A 236 -29.69 -7.96 32.11
CA GLY A 236 -28.96 -7.72 30.87
C GLY A 236 -28.95 -6.24 30.45
N ILE A 237 -30.08 -5.55 30.58
CA ILE A 237 -30.19 -4.11 30.30
C ILE A 237 -29.38 -3.30 31.31
N ILE A 238 -29.45 -3.62 32.61
CA ILE A 238 -28.74 -2.92 33.68
C ILE A 238 -27.22 -3.03 33.48
N LEU A 239 -26.69 -4.24 33.25
CA LEU A 239 -25.26 -4.43 33.01
C LEU A 239 -24.76 -3.71 31.74
N THR A 240 -25.60 -3.64 30.71
CA THR A 240 -25.28 -2.89 29.48
C THR A 240 -25.24 -1.38 29.75
N LYS A 241 -26.20 -0.85 30.52
CA LYS A 241 -26.22 0.58 30.90
C LYS A 241 -25.04 0.97 31.78
N LEU A 242 -24.60 0.07 32.66
CA LEU A 242 -23.46 0.29 33.54
C LEU A 242 -22.10 0.05 32.85
N LYS A 243 -22.08 -0.31 31.56
CA LYS A 243 -20.87 -0.71 30.80
C LYS A 243 -20.06 -1.85 31.44
N ILE A 244 -20.67 -2.61 32.36
CA ILE A 244 -20.06 -3.78 33.00
C ILE A 244 -20.05 -4.97 32.04
N ARG A 245 -20.95 -4.95 31.04
CA ARG A 245 -21.04 -5.98 30.03
C ARG A 245 -21.28 -5.42 28.65
#